data_AF-A0A2D5YTK1-F1
#
_entry.id   AF-A0A2D5YTK1-F1
#
_cell.length_a   1.000
_cell.length_b   1.000
_cell.length_c   1.000
_cell.angle_alpha   90.00
_cell.angle_beta   90.00
_cell.angle_gamma   90.00
#
_symmetry.space_group_name_H-M   'P 1'
#
loop_
_entity.id
_entity.type
_entity.pdbx_description
1 polymer ?
#
loop_
_entity_poly.entity_id
_entity_poly.type
_entity_poly.pdbx_seq_one_letter_code
_entity_poly.pdbx_strand_id
1 'polypeptide(L)'
;MNKSESNATRPPSDPADPTLWRQWHAAAALPVVDRAIRDLYRRLDVEVASHHPVCRQSGRCCHFDSYGHLMYVTGLEVAWLLRHPAGRPPIQKPQRAQLPQLDSCPFQIDGLCSVHALRPTGCRVFFCDPTARQWESAVYDGYLHDLRALHDRHHLDYRYIEWRSALRDALAALKPHVTGGGL
;
A
#
# COMPACT_ATOMS: atom_id res chain seq x y z
N MET A 1 -45.52 -11.33 1.23
CA MET A 1 -44.36 -11.72 2.05
C MET A 1 -43.11 -11.73 1.18
N ASN A 2 -42.01 -11.25 1.74
CA ASN A 2 -40.85 -10.69 1.03
C ASN A 2 -40.00 -11.75 0.33
N LYS A 3 -39.49 -11.37 -0.85
CA LYS A 3 -38.37 -12.03 -1.53
C LYS A 3 -37.12 -11.82 -0.68
N SER A 4 -36.52 -12.90 -0.22
CA SER A 4 -35.18 -12.89 0.36
C SER A 4 -34.19 -12.45 -0.70
N GLU A 5 -33.61 -11.26 -0.52
CA GLU A 5 -32.48 -10.79 -1.31
C GLU A 5 -31.29 -11.71 -1.05
N SER A 6 -30.94 -12.45 -2.08
CA SER A 6 -29.75 -13.27 -2.17
C SER A 6 -28.51 -12.41 -1.94
N ASN A 7 -27.81 -12.66 -0.83
CA ASN A 7 -26.47 -12.17 -0.55
C ASN A 7 -25.47 -12.85 -1.51
N ALA A 8 -25.48 -12.40 -2.77
CA ALA A 8 -24.55 -12.86 -3.77
C ALA A 8 -23.19 -12.22 -3.49
N THR A 9 -22.27 -12.99 -2.92
CA THR A 9 -20.87 -12.63 -2.78
C THR A 9 -20.33 -12.28 -4.18
N ARG A 10 -20.13 -10.99 -4.44
CA ARG A 10 -19.55 -10.50 -5.69
C ARG A 10 -18.21 -11.22 -5.90
N PRO A 11 -17.95 -11.83 -7.08
CA PRO A 11 -16.65 -12.45 -7.34
C PRO A 11 -15.54 -11.41 -7.12
N PRO A 12 -14.37 -11.79 -6.62
CA PRO A 12 -13.28 -10.86 -6.43
C PRO A 12 -12.92 -10.23 -7.79
N SER A 13 -13.21 -8.93 -7.93
CA SER A 13 -12.75 -8.12 -9.07
C SER A 13 -11.23 -8.16 -9.17
N ASP A 14 -10.75 -8.22 -10.42
CA ASP A 14 -9.33 -8.22 -10.78
C ASP A 14 -8.63 -7.01 -10.13
N PRO A 15 -7.51 -7.19 -9.39
CA PRO A 15 -6.74 -6.08 -8.83
C PRO A 15 -6.22 -5.09 -9.91
N ALA A 16 -6.19 -5.49 -11.18
CA ALA A 16 -5.91 -4.61 -12.32
C ALA A 16 -7.12 -3.78 -12.77
N ASP A 17 -8.32 -3.95 -12.19
CA ASP A 17 -9.50 -3.16 -12.53
C ASP A 17 -9.25 -1.68 -12.20
N PRO A 18 -9.17 -0.79 -13.21
CA PRO A 18 -8.86 0.61 -12.99
C PRO A 18 -9.98 1.35 -12.22
N THR A 19 -11.18 0.77 -12.14
CA THR A 19 -12.29 1.30 -11.36
C THR A 19 -12.02 1.22 -9.86
N LEU A 20 -11.42 0.11 -9.39
CA LEU A 20 -11.05 -0.05 -7.99
C LEU A 20 -10.02 0.99 -7.54
N TRP A 21 -8.99 1.20 -8.37
CA TRP A 21 -7.97 2.21 -8.11
C TRP A 21 -8.54 3.62 -8.00
N ARG A 22 -9.48 3.98 -8.88
CA ARG A 22 -10.20 5.26 -8.78
C ARG A 22 -11.05 5.35 -7.53
N GLN A 23 -11.74 4.27 -7.13
CA GLN A 23 -12.53 4.23 -5.91
C GLN A 23 -11.67 4.41 -4.65
N TRP A 24 -10.57 3.66 -4.52
CA TRP A 24 -9.63 3.83 -3.41
C TRP A 24 -9.01 5.23 -3.38
N HIS A 25 -8.63 5.78 -4.55
CA HIS A 25 -8.06 7.12 -4.63
C HIS A 25 -9.06 8.23 -4.26
N ALA A 26 -10.33 8.08 -4.64
CA ALA A 26 -11.41 8.98 -4.22
C ALA A 26 -11.66 8.86 -2.71
N ALA A 27 -11.74 7.63 -2.18
CA ALA A 27 -11.94 7.40 -0.76
C ALA A 27 -10.79 7.94 0.09
N ALA A 28 -9.55 7.77 -0.35
CA ALA A 28 -8.37 8.31 0.32
C ALA A 28 -8.34 9.86 0.33
N ALA A 29 -9.18 10.54 -0.44
CA ALA A 29 -9.37 11.98 -0.38
C ALA A 29 -10.28 12.42 0.78
N LEU A 30 -11.09 11.51 1.32
CA LEU A 30 -12.01 11.82 2.39
C LEU A 30 -11.23 12.11 3.68
N PRO A 31 -11.48 13.24 4.38
CA PRO A 31 -10.76 13.59 5.60
C PRO A 31 -10.84 12.52 6.70
N VAL A 32 -11.95 11.80 6.76
CA VAL A 32 -12.14 10.69 7.72
C VAL A 32 -11.24 9.50 7.41
N VAL A 33 -11.01 9.19 6.14
CA VAL A 33 -10.13 8.09 5.71
C VAL A 33 -8.66 8.47 5.89
N ASP A 34 -8.28 9.69 5.49
CA ASP A 34 -6.92 10.20 5.71
C ASP A 34 -6.55 10.18 7.21
N ARG A 35 -7.44 10.68 8.06
CA ARG A 35 -7.25 10.64 9.51
C ARG A 35 -7.13 9.22 10.03
N ALA A 36 -8.01 8.31 9.61
CA ALA A 36 -7.99 6.93 10.05
C ALA A 36 -6.67 6.22 9.71
N ILE A 37 -6.14 6.44 8.50
CA ILE A 37 -4.85 5.85 8.08
C ILE A 37 -3.69 6.45 8.89
N ARG A 38 -3.67 7.78 9.10
CA ARG A 38 -2.63 8.43 9.93
C ARG A 38 -2.65 7.92 11.37
N ASP A 39 -3.84 7.79 11.97
CA ASP A 39 -3.98 7.29 13.33
C ASP A 39 -3.59 5.81 13.43
N LEU A 40 -3.93 4.99 12.44
CA LEU A 40 -3.49 3.61 12.34
C LEU A 40 -1.96 3.53 12.29
N TYR A 41 -1.32 4.29 11.41
CA TYR A 41 0.13 4.31 11.28
C TYR A 41 0.85 4.86 12.52
N ARG A 42 0.28 5.88 13.18
CA ARG A 42 0.83 6.41 14.43
C ARG A 42 0.79 5.37 15.55
N ARG A 43 -0.32 4.64 15.70
CA ARG A 43 -0.42 3.53 16.68
C ARG A 43 0.58 2.43 16.34
N LEU A 44 0.68 2.06 15.07
CA LEU A 44 1.63 1.06 14.60
C LEU A 44 3.09 1.45 14.88
N ASP A 45 3.46 2.69 14.60
CA ASP A 45 4.81 3.18 14.88
C ASP A 45 5.13 3.12 16.40
N VAL A 46 4.16 3.42 17.27
CA VAL A 46 4.32 3.30 18.74
C VAL A 46 4.51 1.85 19.16
N GLU A 47 3.68 0.94 18.62
CA GLU A 47 3.73 -0.48 18.95
C GLU A 47 5.04 -1.13 18.47
N VAL A 48 5.42 -0.88 17.21
CA VAL A 48 6.72 -1.31 16.67
C VAL A 48 7.87 -0.78 17.52
N ALA A 49 7.84 0.50 17.92
CA ALA A 49 8.88 1.08 18.77
C ALA A 49 8.97 0.40 20.15
N SER A 50 7.86 -0.08 20.71
CA SER A 50 7.83 -0.78 22.00
C SER A 50 8.56 -2.14 21.98
N HIS A 51 8.74 -2.72 20.79
CA HIS A 51 9.53 -3.94 20.60
C HIS A 51 11.04 -3.67 20.45
N HIS A 52 11.46 -2.40 20.45
CA HIS A 52 12.86 -2.00 20.31
C HIS A 52 13.61 -2.68 19.13
N PRO A 53 13.06 -2.69 17.91
CA PRO A 53 13.65 -3.40 16.79
C PRO A 53 14.99 -2.79 16.37
N VAL A 54 15.94 -3.64 15.99
CA VAL A 54 17.25 -3.20 15.51
C VAL A 54 17.32 -3.26 13.99
N CYS A 55 17.25 -2.10 13.33
CA CYS A 55 17.49 -2.02 11.89
C CYS A 55 19.01 -1.98 11.60
N ARG A 56 19.58 -3.09 11.13
CA ARG A 56 21.00 -3.16 10.71
C ARG A 56 21.24 -2.83 9.24
N GLN A 57 20.17 -2.80 8.45
CA GLN A 57 20.26 -2.67 6.99
C GLN A 57 19.89 -1.27 6.50
N SER A 58 19.36 -0.39 7.37
CA SER A 58 19.04 1.02 7.09
C SER A 58 18.36 1.25 5.73
N GLY A 59 17.38 0.41 5.38
CA GLY A 59 16.66 0.49 4.12
C GLY A 59 17.23 -0.33 2.97
N ARG A 60 18.42 -0.93 3.08
CA ARG A 60 18.98 -1.86 2.06
C ARG A 60 18.07 -3.05 1.79
N CYS A 61 17.30 -3.50 2.78
CA CYS A 61 16.30 -4.56 2.62
C CYS A 61 15.15 -4.22 1.66
N CYS A 62 15.00 -2.95 1.27
CA CYS A 62 14.09 -2.56 0.19
C CYS A 62 14.62 -2.89 -1.21
N HIS A 63 15.80 -3.51 -1.32
CA HIS A 63 16.30 -4.14 -2.56
C HIS A 63 15.71 -5.55 -2.68
N PHE A 64 14.40 -5.61 -2.91
CA PHE A 64 13.56 -6.80 -2.80
C PHE A 64 14.15 -8.05 -3.45
N ASP A 65 14.67 -7.97 -4.67
CA ASP A 65 15.15 -9.14 -5.39
C ASP A 65 16.49 -9.65 -4.86
N SER A 66 17.36 -8.75 -4.38
CA SER A 66 18.62 -9.13 -3.72
C SER A 66 18.41 -9.82 -2.38
N TYR A 67 17.27 -9.60 -1.72
CA TYR A 67 16.96 -10.15 -0.41
C TYR A 67 15.78 -11.16 -0.41
N GLY A 68 15.17 -11.41 -1.58
CA GLY A 68 14.01 -12.30 -1.73
C GLY A 68 12.75 -11.83 -0.98
N HIS A 69 12.60 -10.53 -0.75
CA HIS A 69 11.48 -9.97 0.02
C HIS A 69 10.33 -9.55 -0.90
N LEU A 70 9.11 -10.00 -0.59
CA LEU A 70 7.90 -9.48 -1.21
C LEU A 70 7.12 -8.69 -0.18
N MET A 71 6.86 -7.42 -0.47
CA MET A 71 6.00 -6.58 0.36
C MET A 71 4.60 -6.54 -0.23
N TYR A 72 3.62 -6.70 0.64
CA TYR A 72 2.22 -6.65 0.27
C TYR A 72 1.52 -5.51 1.01
N VAL A 73 0.51 -4.95 0.34
CA VAL A 73 -0.19 -3.74 0.72
C VAL A 73 -1.66 -3.86 0.37
N THR A 74 -2.49 -3.04 1.01
CA THR A 74 -3.87 -2.86 0.55
C THR A 74 -3.94 -1.83 -0.57
N GLY A 75 -4.94 -1.96 -1.44
CA GLY A 75 -5.20 -0.97 -2.50
C GLY A 75 -5.44 0.45 -1.94
N LEU A 76 -6.06 0.56 -0.76
CA LEU A 76 -6.31 1.83 -0.10
C LEU A 76 -5.02 2.50 0.39
N GLU A 77 -4.07 1.75 0.97
CA GLU A 77 -2.78 2.29 1.41
C GLU A 77 -1.98 2.88 0.23
N VAL A 78 -1.94 2.17 -0.91
CA VAL A 78 -1.26 2.67 -2.13
C VAL A 78 -1.95 3.93 -2.66
N ALA A 79 -3.27 3.91 -2.75
CA ALA A 79 -4.03 5.06 -3.22
C ALA A 79 -3.82 6.28 -2.30
N TRP A 80 -3.81 6.09 -0.99
CA TRP A 80 -3.53 7.14 0.00
C TRP A 80 -2.10 7.68 -0.12
N LEU A 81 -1.10 6.82 -0.30
CA LEU A 81 0.28 7.24 -0.51
C LEU A 81 0.39 8.12 -1.77
N LEU A 82 -0.19 7.70 -2.90
CA LEU A 82 -0.08 8.43 -4.19
C LEU A 82 -0.76 9.81 -4.19
N ARG A 83 -1.61 10.11 -3.20
CA ARG A 83 -2.18 11.45 -3.01
C ARG A 83 -1.20 12.47 -2.47
N HIS A 84 -0.14 12.00 -1.82
CA HIS A 84 0.87 12.88 -1.24
C HIS A 84 1.90 13.30 -2.30
N PRO A 85 2.40 14.54 -2.28
CA PRO A 85 3.44 14.97 -3.21
C PRO A 85 4.67 14.05 -3.21
N ALA A 86 5.14 13.65 -2.02
CA ALA A 86 6.25 12.72 -1.85
C ALA A 86 5.93 11.29 -2.29
N GLY A 87 4.64 10.92 -2.35
CA GLY A 87 4.19 9.61 -2.77
C GLY A 87 4.30 9.35 -4.27
N ARG A 88 4.72 10.32 -5.08
CA ARG A 88 4.98 10.08 -6.51
C ARG A 88 6.34 9.43 -6.69
N PRO A 89 6.43 8.19 -7.21
CA PRO A 89 7.72 7.53 -7.37
C PRO A 89 8.57 8.24 -8.42
N PRO A 90 9.88 8.43 -8.18
CA PRO A 90 10.83 9.08 -9.08
C PRO A 90 11.23 8.18 -10.28
N ILE A 91 10.23 7.65 -10.99
CA ILE A 91 10.44 6.71 -12.11
C ILE A 91 9.87 7.25 -13.43
N GLN A 92 10.60 7.01 -14.51
CA GLN A 92 10.20 7.40 -15.86
C GLN A 92 9.10 6.50 -16.42
N LYS A 93 8.38 6.98 -17.45
CA LYS A 93 7.25 6.22 -18.06
C LYS A 93 7.61 4.78 -18.49
N PRO A 94 8.76 4.50 -19.14
CA PRO A 94 9.12 3.13 -19.52
C PRO A 94 9.30 2.22 -18.29
N GLN A 95 9.91 2.75 -17.22
CA GLN A 95 10.18 2.01 -15.99
C GLN A 95 8.90 1.68 -15.21
N ARG A 96 7.82 2.47 -15.37
CA ARG A 96 6.53 2.20 -14.70
C ARG A 96 5.95 0.84 -15.08
N ALA A 97 6.03 0.47 -16.36
CA ALA A 97 5.52 -0.82 -16.82
C ALA A 97 6.35 -2.00 -16.29
N GLN A 98 7.62 -1.74 -15.96
CA GLN A 98 8.59 -2.71 -15.48
C GLN A 98 8.69 -2.77 -13.95
N LEU A 99 7.90 -1.98 -13.22
CA LEU A 99 7.92 -1.91 -11.75
C LEU A 99 8.02 -3.29 -11.05
N PRO A 100 7.20 -4.31 -11.39
CA PRO A 100 7.30 -5.64 -10.76
C PRO A 100 8.64 -6.34 -10.96
N GLN A 101 9.42 -5.93 -11.97
CA GLN A 101 10.71 -6.50 -12.34
C GLN A 101 11.89 -5.64 -11.88
N LEU A 102 11.63 -4.54 -11.16
CA LEU A 102 12.70 -3.71 -10.62
C LEU A 102 13.25 -4.34 -9.36
N ASP A 103 14.56 -4.53 -9.30
CA ASP A 103 15.20 -5.17 -8.14
C ASP A 103 14.98 -4.43 -6.80
N SER A 104 14.68 -3.12 -6.86
CA SER A 104 14.52 -2.25 -5.69
C SER A 104 13.20 -1.49 -5.67
N CYS A 105 12.78 -1.09 -4.47
CA CYS A 105 11.65 -0.18 -4.28
C CYS A 105 11.90 1.14 -5.02
N PRO A 106 10.95 1.65 -5.83
CA PRO A 106 11.14 2.91 -6.56
C PRO A 106 11.30 4.14 -5.66
N PHE A 107 10.99 4.02 -4.36
CA PHE A 107 11.18 5.08 -3.37
C PHE A 107 12.50 4.98 -2.61
N GLN A 108 13.34 3.98 -2.88
CA GLN A 108 14.68 3.90 -2.33
C GLN A 108 15.61 4.82 -3.13
N ILE A 109 15.98 5.96 -2.57
CA ILE A 109 16.88 6.95 -3.17
C ILE A 109 18.11 7.03 -2.28
N ASP A 110 19.29 6.79 -2.85
CA ASP A 110 20.57 6.80 -2.13
C ASP A 110 20.56 5.93 -0.85
N GLY A 111 19.87 4.79 -0.92
CA GLY A 111 19.73 3.84 0.20
C GLY A 111 18.65 4.20 1.23
N LEU A 112 18.00 5.36 1.10
CA LEU A 112 16.98 5.85 2.03
C LEU A 112 15.57 5.79 1.42
N CYS A 113 14.57 5.55 2.25
CA CYS A 113 13.18 5.57 1.81
C CYS A 113 12.66 7.02 1.75
N SER A 114 12.45 7.54 0.54
CA SER A 114 11.95 8.91 0.33
C SER A 114 10.51 9.14 0.82
N VAL A 115 9.77 8.05 1.08
CA VAL A 115 8.40 8.05 1.62
C VAL A 115 8.33 7.45 3.02
N HIS A 116 9.41 7.49 3.80
CA HIS A 116 9.48 6.86 5.12
C HIS A 116 8.28 7.18 6.03
N ALA A 117 7.81 8.43 6.05
CA ALA A 117 6.64 8.83 6.84
C ALA A 117 5.30 8.29 6.32
N LEU A 118 5.22 7.95 5.02
CA LEU A 118 4.01 7.49 4.33
C LEU A 118 4.00 5.98 4.09
N ARG A 119 5.06 5.28 4.50
CA ARG A 119 5.28 3.86 4.21
C ARG A 119 4.06 3.00 4.65
N PRO A 120 3.66 2.00 3.86
CA PRO A 120 2.56 1.10 4.21
C PRO A 120 2.85 0.24 5.44
N THR A 121 1.81 -0.40 5.97
CA THR A 121 1.87 -1.28 7.15
C THR A 121 2.99 -2.31 7.06
N GLY A 122 3.12 -3.02 5.93
CA GLY A 122 4.19 -4.03 5.74
C GLY A 122 5.59 -3.45 5.88
N CYS A 123 5.82 -2.26 5.34
CA CYS A 123 7.11 -1.58 5.45
C CYS A 123 7.39 -1.01 6.85
N ARG A 124 6.37 -0.83 7.70
CA ARG A 124 6.53 -0.38 9.11
C ARG A 124 6.89 -1.53 10.02
N VAL A 125 6.29 -2.69 9.77
CA VAL A 125 6.43 -3.87 10.62
C VAL A 125 7.70 -4.65 10.30
N PHE A 126 8.14 -4.67 9.04
CA PHE A 126 9.25 -5.52 8.63
C PHE A 126 10.63 -5.05 9.13
N PHE A 127 11.37 -5.94 9.78
CA PHE A 127 12.77 -5.79 10.16
C PHE A 127 13.58 -7.06 9.82
N CYS A 128 14.83 -6.88 9.38
CA CYS A 128 15.72 -8.01 9.11
C CYS A 128 16.25 -8.70 10.38
N ASP A 129 15.96 -8.15 11.55
CA ASP A 129 16.42 -8.69 12.83
C ASP A 129 15.67 -9.99 13.15
N PRO A 130 16.36 -11.12 13.41
CA PRO A 130 15.71 -12.37 13.79
C PRO A 130 14.82 -12.26 15.04
N THR A 131 15.10 -11.31 15.95
CA THR A 131 14.26 -11.09 17.13
C THR A 131 12.88 -10.54 16.77
N ALA A 132 12.77 -9.84 15.63
CA ALA A 132 11.52 -9.27 15.16
C ALA A 132 10.48 -10.34 14.79
N ARG A 133 10.93 -11.52 14.35
CA ARG A 133 10.08 -12.67 14.01
C ARG A 133 9.15 -13.13 15.14
N GLN A 134 9.43 -12.74 16.38
CA GLN A 134 8.62 -13.10 17.55
C GLN A 134 7.33 -12.30 17.64
N TRP A 135 7.27 -11.10 17.05
CA TRP A 135 6.14 -10.18 17.19
C TRP A 135 5.61 -9.64 15.86
N GLU A 136 6.44 -9.61 14.80
CA GLU A 136 6.08 -9.04 13.50
C GLU A 136 4.75 -9.55 12.96
N SER A 137 4.54 -10.87 12.95
CA SER A 137 3.31 -11.46 12.42
C SER A 137 2.08 -11.03 13.23
N ALA A 138 2.17 -11.02 14.55
CA ALA A 138 1.05 -10.65 15.41
C ALA A 138 0.69 -9.17 15.26
N VAL A 139 1.69 -8.28 15.23
CA VAL A 139 1.49 -6.86 14.95
C VAL A 139 0.92 -6.68 13.56
N TYR A 140 1.52 -7.31 12.54
CA TYR A 140 1.05 -7.22 11.16
C TYR A 140 -0.43 -7.61 11.02
N ASP A 141 -0.81 -8.76 11.57
CA ASP A 141 -2.17 -9.28 11.48
C ASP A 141 -3.18 -8.37 12.18
N GLY A 142 -2.83 -7.80 13.33
CA GLY A 142 -3.67 -6.83 14.04
C GLY A 142 -3.94 -5.57 13.22
N TYR A 143 -2.90 -4.97 12.62
CA TYR A 143 -3.08 -3.78 11.79
C TYR A 143 -3.70 -4.07 10.43
N LEU A 144 -3.49 -5.26 9.88
CA LEU A 144 -4.19 -5.71 8.67
C LEU A 144 -5.69 -5.91 8.93
N HIS A 145 -6.07 -6.40 10.11
CA HIS A 145 -7.46 -6.46 10.56
C HIS A 145 -8.08 -5.06 10.62
N ASP A 146 -7.39 -4.09 11.24
CA ASP A 146 -7.85 -2.71 11.31
C ASP A 146 -8.01 -2.05 9.92
N LEU A 147 -7.09 -2.33 9.00
CA LEU A 147 -7.19 -1.91 7.60
C LEU A 147 -8.40 -2.53 6.91
N ARG A 148 -8.64 -3.83 7.08
CA ARG A 148 -9.82 -4.49 6.53
C ARG A 148 -11.12 -3.88 7.08
N ALA A 149 -11.18 -3.63 8.38
CA ALA A 149 -12.33 -2.94 8.99
C ALA A 149 -12.51 -1.52 8.42
N LEU A 150 -11.43 -0.81 8.08
CA LEU A 150 -11.52 0.49 7.40
C LEU A 150 -12.10 0.35 5.99
N HIS A 151 -11.69 -0.67 5.23
CA HIS A 151 -12.28 -0.99 3.93
C HIS A 151 -13.79 -1.26 4.06
N ASP A 152 -14.19 -2.10 5.02
CA ASP A 152 -15.59 -2.47 5.23
C ASP A 152 -16.46 -1.26 5.61
N ARG A 153 -16.00 -0.40 6.53
CA ARG A 153 -16.71 0.83 6.95
C ARG A 153 -16.98 1.82 5.82
N HIS A 154 -16.13 1.82 4.79
CA HIS A 154 -16.26 2.71 3.64
C HIS A 154 -16.77 1.99 2.39
N HIS A 155 -17.20 0.73 2.52
CA HIS A 155 -17.69 -0.10 1.42
C HIS A 155 -16.70 -0.20 0.25
N LEU A 156 -15.41 -0.30 0.57
CA LEU A 156 -14.33 -0.42 -0.39
C LEU A 156 -13.93 -1.89 -0.54
N ASP A 157 -13.69 -2.34 -1.76
CA ASP A 157 -13.11 -3.67 -1.98
C ASP A 157 -11.78 -3.80 -1.24
N TYR A 158 -11.62 -4.87 -0.47
CA TYR A 158 -10.35 -5.25 0.11
C TYR A 158 -9.55 -6.06 -0.90
N ARG A 159 -8.34 -5.59 -1.26
CA ARG A 159 -7.37 -6.34 -2.05
C ARG A 159 -6.01 -6.23 -1.39
N TYR A 160 -5.33 -7.37 -1.31
CA TYR A 160 -3.99 -7.50 -0.78
C TYR A 160 -3.04 -7.85 -1.93
N ILE A 161 -2.17 -6.91 -2.29
CA ILE A 161 -1.46 -6.88 -3.57
C ILE A 161 0.03 -6.68 -3.30
N GLU A 162 0.90 -7.34 -4.07
CA GLU A 162 2.34 -7.09 -4.02
C GLU A 162 2.63 -5.62 -4.40
N TRP A 163 3.52 -4.97 -3.65
CA TRP A 163 3.77 -3.53 -3.65
C TRP A 163 4.15 -2.96 -5.02
N ARG A 164 5.09 -3.58 -5.74
CA ARG A 164 5.54 -3.11 -7.06
C ARG A 164 4.43 -3.25 -8.10
N SER A 165 3.69 -4.34 -8.05
CA SER A 165 2.52 -4.61 -8.90
C SER A 165 1.39 -3.62 -8.62
N ALA A 166 1.10 -3.37 -7.34
CA ALA A 166 0.11 -2.39 -6.90
C ALA A 166 0.44 -0.98 -7.40
N LEU A 167 1.71 -0.55 -7.28
CA LEU A 167 2.16 0.73 -7.81
C LEU A 167 2.01 0.84 -9.32
N ARG A 168 2.37 -0.21 -10.07
CA ARG A 168 2.19 -0.25 -11.54
C ARG A 168 0.73 -0.03 -11.91
N ASP A 169 -0.16 -0.79 -11.30
CA ASP A 169 -1.59 -0.80 -11.64
C ASP A 169 -2.24 0.53 -11.23
N ALA A 170 -1.93 1.04 -10.04
CA ALA A 170 -2.39 2.35 -9.58
C ALA A 170 -1.93 3.49 -10.49
N LEU A 171 -0.63 3.53 -10.85
CA LEU A 171 -0.08 4.56 -11.73
C LEU A 171 -0.64 4.47 -13.16
N ALA A 172 -1.06 3.28 -13.60
CA ALA A 172 -1.73 3.11 -14.87
C ALA A 172 -3.18 3.62 -14.82
N ALA A 173 -3.92 3.29 -13.76
CA ALA A 173 -5.32 3.62 -13.58
C ALA A 173 -5.59 5.10 -13.22
N LEU A 174 -4.66 5.75 -12.52
CA LEU A 174 -4.78 7.14 -12.04
C LEU A 174 -4.15 8.18 -12.97
N LYS A 175 -3.78 7.80 -14.20
CA LYS A 175 -3.32 8.77 -15.19
C LYS A 175 -4.40 9.84 -15.40
N PRO A 176 -4.03 11.14 -15.45
CA PRO A 176 -4.97 12.15 -15.91
C PRO A 176 -5.44 11.75 -17.31
N HIS A 177 -6.75 11.70 -17.53
CA HIS A 177 -7.27 11.64 -18.89
C HIS A 177 -6.74 12.86 -19.63
N VAL A 178 -5.82 12.65 -20.57
CA VAL A 178 -5.61 13.63 -21.63
C VAL A 178 -6.85 13.49 -22.50
N THR A 179 -7.86 14.32 -22.26
CA THR A 179 -8.87 14.60 -23.28
C THR A 179 -8.08 15.18 -24.45
N GLY A 180 -7.92 14.40 -25.51
CA GLY A 180 -7.31 14.85 -26.75
C GLY A 180 -8.08 16.06 -27.25
N GLY A 181 -7.55 17.25 -26.97
CA GLY A 181 -7.94 18.47 -27.65
C GLY A 181 -7.41 18.36 -29.07
N GLY A 182 -8.24 17.82 -29.95
CA GLY A 182 -8.08 18.05 -31.38
C GLY A 182 -8.35 19.52 -31.66
N LEU A 183 -7.35 20.18 -32.24
CA LEU A 183 -7.51 21.25 -33.22
C LEU A 183 -6.64 20.86 -34.41
#